data_AF-A0A1Q7Y5T7-F1
#
_entry.id   AF-A0A1Q7Y5T7-F1
#
_cell.length_a   1.000
_cell.length_b   1.000
_cell.length_c   1.000
_cell.angle_alpha   90.00
_cell.angle_beta   90.00
_cell.angle_gamma   90.00
#
_symmetry.space_group_name_H-M   'P 1'
#
loop_
_entity.id
_entity.type
_entity.pdbx_description
1 polymer ?
#
loop_
_entity_poly.entity_id
_entity_poly.type
_entity_poly.pdbx_seq_one_letter_code
_entity_poly.pdbx_strand_id
1 'polypeptide(L)' 'MTVKVRINLANPLELMELPGLSHEQAMTIVKFRAEHGPIQDVAELARILHGWRVSDADLERLAFDPADSTAPESPGA' A
#
# COMPACT_ATOMS: atom_id res chain seq x y z
N MET A 1 -16.86 8.83 1.94
CA MET A 1 -16.22 7.61 1.41
C MET A 1 -14.74 7.90 1.30
N THR A 2 -13.90 7.20 2.08
CA THR A 2 -12.44 7.37 2.01
C THR A 2 -11.91 6.48 0.89
N VAL A 3 -11.15 7.07 -0.03
CA VAL A 3 -10.48 6.31 -1.10
C VAL A 3 -9.30 5.57 -0.47
N LYS A 4 -9.28 4.25 -0.61
CA LYS A 4 -8.19 3.39 -0.14
C LYS A 4 -7.06 3.34 -1.17
N VAL A 5 -5.82 3.42 -0.69
CA VAL A 5 -4.61 3.23 -1.47
C VAL A 5 -4.14 1.80 -1.30
N ARG A 6 -4.08 1.04 -2.40
CA ARG A 6 -3.67 -0.37 -2.40
C ARG A 6 -2.15 -0.48 -2.38
N ILE A 7 -1.53 -0.64 -1.22
CA ILE A 7 -0.07 -0.61 -1.03
C ILE A 7 0.66 -1.62 -1.93
N ASN A 8 0.08 -2.81 -2.11
CA ASN A 8 0.69 -3.87 -2.91
C ASN A 8 0.43 -3.76 -4.42
N LEU A 9 -0.44 -2.84 -4.87
CA LEU A 9 -0.89 -2.76 -6.28
C LEU A 9 -0.79 -1.38 -6.91
N ALA A 10 -0.87 -0.33 -6.09
CA ALA A 10 -0.75 1.06 -6.52
C ALA A 10 0.59 1.29 -7.22
N ASN A 11 0.55 2.09 -8.27
CA ASN A 11 1.74 2.62 -8.90
C ASN A 11 2.35 3.73 -8.01
N PRO A 12 3.58 4.19 -8.31
CA PRO A 12 4.27 5.18 -7.47
C PRO A 12 3.51 6.50 -7.30
N LEU A 13 2.80 6.95 -8.34
CA LEU A 13 2.03 8.19 -8.29
C LEU A 13 0.79 8.03 -7.39
N GLU A 14 0.11 6.89 -7.47
CA GLU A 14 -1.01 6.55 -6.56
C GLU A 14 -0.54 6.41 -5.10
N LEU A 15 0.65 5.84 -4.86
CA LEU A 15 1.22 5.76 -3.52
C LEU A 15 1.49 7.15 -2.94
N MET A 16 1.97 8.10 -3.75
CA MET A 16 2.22 9.48 -3.32
C MET A 16 0.94 10.29 -3.02
N GLU A 17 -0.26 9.75 -3.26
CA GLU A 17 -1.49 10.36 -2.73
C GLU A 17 -1.59 10.22 -1.20
N LEU A 18 -0.76 9.37 -0.59
CA LEU A 18 -0.63 9.28 0.85
C LEU A 18 0.12 10.51 1.41
N PRO A 19 -0.45 11.21 2.40
CA PRO A 19 0.18 12.39 2.98
C PRO A 19 1.59 12.10 3.51
N GLY A 20 2.54 12.96 3.12
CA GLY A 20 3.93 12.88 3.59
C GLY A 20 4.75 11.74 2.97
N LEU A 21 4.22 10.97 2.03
CA LEU A 21 4.98 9.94 1.31
C LEU A 21 5.79 10.59 0.18
N SER A 22 7.11 10.41 0.18
CA SER A 22 7.97 10.92 -0.88
C SER A 22 8.05 9.98 -2.10
N HIS A 23 8.55 10.49 -3.24
CA HIS A 23 8.80 9.66 -4.41
C HIS A 23 9.79 8.52 -4.15
N GLU A 24 10.86 8.80 -3.39
CA GLU A 24 11.83 7.79 -2.97
C GLU A 24 11.18 6.68 -2.14
N GLN A 25 10.31 7.05 -1.19
CA GLN A 25 9.57 6.09 -0.38
C GLN A 25 8.60 5.25 -1.21
N ALA A 26 7.90 5.86 -2.17
CA ALA A 26 7.05 5.14 -3.12
C ALA A 26 7.85 4.13 -3.96
N MET A 27 9.06 4.50 -4.41
CA MET A 27 9.98 3.58 -5.09
C MET A 27 10.42 2.43 -4.18
N THR A 28 10.72 2.71 -2.91
CA THR A 28 11.08 1.69 -1.92
C THR A 28 9.96 0.67 -1.75
N ILE A 29 8.69 1.09 -1.68
CA ILE A 29 7.53 0.17 -1.61
C ILE A 29 7.50 -0.75 -2.83
N VAL A 30 7.58 -0.19 -4.04
CA VAL A 30 7.51 -0.95 -5.29
C VAL A 30 8.67 -1.94 -5.39
N LYS A 31 9.88 -1.51 -5.03
CA LYS A 31 11.06 -2.37 -5.02
C LYS A 31 10.92 -3.49 -3.99
N PHE A 32 10.53 -3.17 -2.76
CA PHE A 32 10.36 -4.15 -1.70
C PHE A 32 9.37 -5.23 -2.09
N ARG A 33 8.18 -4.85 -2.60
CA ARG A 33 7.15 -5.85 -2.94
C ARG A 33 7.53 -6.74 -4.12
N ALA A 34 8.42 -6.25 -5.00
CA ALA A 34 8.95 -7.03 -6.11
C ALA A 34 10.03 -8.04 -5.67
N GLU A 35 10.86 -7.69 -4.67
CA GLU A 35 11.97 -8.52 -4.19
C GLU A 35 11.57 -9.48 -3.05
N HIS A 36 10.63 -9.07 -2.20
CA HIS A 36 10.29 -9.77 -0.95
C HIS A 36 8.85 -10.30 -0.91
N GLY A 37 8.00 -9.93 -1.87
CA GLY A 37 6.58 -10.24 -1.87
C GLY A 37 5.73 -9.16 -1.18
N PRO A 38 4.41 -9.38 -1.02
CA PRO A 38 3.48 -8.35 -0.55
C PRO A 38 3.80 -7.88 0.87
N ILE A 39 3.60 -6.59 1.10
CA ILE A 39 3.67 -5.96 2.42
C ILE A 39 2.41 -6.34 3.18
N GLN A 40 2.56 -6.90 4.37
CA GLN A 40 1.50 -7.53 5.15
C GLN A 40 0.64 -6.51 5.89
N ASP A 41 1.26 -5.48 6.45
CA ASP A 41 0.59 -4.55 7.34
C ASP A 41 1.36 -3.23 7.51
N VAL A 42 0.73 -2.30 8.24
CA VAL A 42 1.28 -0.97 8.53
C VAL A 42 2.59 -1.02 9.31
N ALA A 43 2.79 -1.99 10.20
CA ALA A 43 4.02 -2.09 10.98
C ALA A 43 5.18 -2.51 10.08
N GLU A 44 4.95 -3.43 9.14
CA GLU A 44 5.96 -3.76 8.12
C GLU A 44 6.25 -2.56 7.20
N LEU A 45 5.22 -1.87 6.72
CA LEU A 45 5.37 -0.66 5.90
C LEU A 45 6.21 0.41 6.61
N ALA A 46 5.97 0.64 7.90
CA ALA A 46 6.72 1.59 8.71
C ALA A 46 8.19 1.21 8.88
N ARG A 47 8.51 -0.10 8.93
CA ARG A 47 9.90 -0.59 8.99
C ARG A 47 10.63 -0.36 7.67
N ILE A 48 9.95 -0.50 6.55
CA ILE A 48 10.51 -0.29 5.20
C ILE A 48 10.79 1.19 4.93
N LEU A 49 9.88 2.08 5.32
CA LEU A 49 9.88 3.49 4.89
C LEU A 49 10.68 4.45 5.76
N HIS A 50 11.25 3.99 6.88
CA HIS A 50 12.10 4.74 7.81
C HIS A 50 11.76 6.25 7.93
N GLY A 51 10.91 6.62 8.89
CA GLY A 51 10.60 8.02 9.18
C GLY A 51 9.39 8.61 8.46
N TRP A 52 8.70 7.83 7.62
CA TRP A 52 7.35 8.18 7.18
C TRP A 52 6.41 8.22 8.39
N ARG A 53 5.72 9.35 8.58
CA ARG A 53 4.71 9.52 9.63
C ARG A 53 3.34 9.68 8.98
N VAL A 54 2.49 8.70 9.27
CA VAL A 54 1.09 8.66 8.84
C VAL A 54 0.19 8.93 10.04
N SER A 55 -0.86 9.73 9.84
CA SER A 55 -1.86 10.02 10.87
C SER A 55 -2.80 8.83 11.05
N ASP A 56 -3.41 8.69 12.23
CA ASP A 56 -4.39 7.63 12.50
C ASP A 56 -5.55 7.63 11.48
N ALA A 57 -6.05 8.81 11.12
CA ALA A 57 -7.08 8.98 10.10
C ALA A 57 -6.64 8.51 8.69
N ASP A 58 -5.35 8.57 8.37
CA ASP A 58 -4.81 8.12 7.09
C ASP A 58 -4.48 6.61 7.10
N LEU A 59 -4.32 6.00 8.28
CA LEU A 59 -4.15 4.54 8.40
C LEU A 59 -5.34 3.76 7.84
N GLU A 60 -6.55 4.26 8.05
CA GLU A 60 -7.77 3.64 7.53
C GLU A 60 -7.83 3.58 6.00
N ARG A 61 -7.01 4.38 5.32
CA ARG A 61 -6.92 4.43 3.85
C ARG A 61 -5.94 3.40 3.29
N LEU A 62 -5.09 2.78 4.11
CA LEU A 62 -4.11 1.81 3.65
C LEU A 62 -4.78 0.45 3.43
N ALA A 63 -4.62 -0.11 2.23
CA ALA A 63 -5.08 -1.47 1.90
C ALA A 63 -3.88 -2.35 1.53
N PHE A 64 -3.75 -3.47 2.24
CA PHE A 64 -2.62 -4.41 2.11
C PHE A 64 -2.99 -5.70 1.36
N ASP A 65 -4.16 -5.77 0.73
CA ASP A 65 -4.58 -6.94 -0.05
C ASP A 65 -3.50 -7.36 -1.08
N PRO A 66 -3.13 -8.65 -1.15
CA PRO A 66 -2.20 -9.15 -2.14
C PRO A 66 -2.81 -9.08 -3.55
N ALA A 67 -1.96 -9.15 -4.59
CA ALA A 67 -2.40 -9.09 -5.99
C ALA A 67 -3.45 -10.16 -6.36
N ASP A 68 -3.37 -11.33 -5.73
CA ASP A 68 -4.28 -12.46 -5.95
C ASP A 68 -5.61 -12.32 -5.17
N SER A 69 -5.70 -11.40 -4.20
CA SER A 69 -6.99 -11.01 -3.59
C SER A 69 -7.73 -10.05 -4.52
N THR A 70 -8.01 -10.50 -5.73
CA THR A 70 -9.20 -10.04 -6.43
C THR A 70 -10.39 -10.68 -5.73
N ALA A 71 -11.40 -9.87 -5.39
CA ALA A 71 -12.64 -10.36 -4.78
C ALA A 71 -13.11 -11.61 -5.52
N PRO A 72 -13.66 -12.63 -4.82
CA PRO A 72 -14.13 -13.84 -5.48
C PRO A 72 -15.06 -13.42 -6.61
N GLU A 73 -14.66 -13.75 -7.83
CA GLU A 73 -15.48 -13.64 -9.02
C GLU A 73 -16.81 -14.31 -8.64
N SER A 74 -17.89 -13.52 -8.53
CA SER A 74 -19.20 -14.11 -8.29
C SER A 74 -19.39 -15.17 -9.37
N PRO A 75 -19.67 -16.44 -9.03
CA PRO A 75 -20.06 -17.42 -10.02
C PRO A 75 -21.42 -16.96 -10.56
N GLY A 76 -21.38 -16.22 -11.67
CA GLY A 76 -22.55 -15.91 -12.47
C GLY A 76 -22.96 -17.20 -13.16
N ALA A 77 -23.94 -17.87 -12.57
CA ALA A 77 -24.73 -18.93 -13.18
C ALA A 77 -25.62 -18.40 -14.31
#